data_AF-A0A1Y0CYD5-F1
#
_entry.id   AF-A0A1Y0CYD5-F1
#
_cell.length_a   1.000
_cell.length_b   1.000
_cell.length_c   1.000
_cell.angle_alpha   90.00
_cell.angle_beta   90.00
_cell.angle_gamma   90.00
#
_symmetry.space_group_name_H-M   'P 1'
#
loop_
_entity.id
_entity.type
_entity.pdbx_description
1 polymer ?
#
loop_
_entity_poly.entity_id
_entity_poly.type
_entity_poly.pdbx_seq_one_letter_code
_entity_poly.pdbx_strand_id
1 'polypeptide(L)'
;MFRILALCLLFSAASLQAQEAVPEGPLYYTIEPDIITNYHNSGQTLGYIRVTVDLMLESADKMPLVEQHIPLLRDALNSLLAEQDQQEIRSLALREQLAAKGLQRLNDLLLAETGETPIRRLLFTKFLYQ
;
A
#
# COMPACT_ATOMS: atom_id res chain seq x y z
N MET A 1 51.64 -16.27 -44.85
CA MET A 1 51.76 -16.50 -43.39
C MET A 1 50.65 -15.71 -42.69
N PHE A 2 49.41 -16.21 -42.73
CA PHE A 2 48.26 -15.57 -42.09
C PHE A 2 47.63 -16.61 -41.16
N ARG A 3 48.10 -16.63 -39.91
CA ARG A 3 47.57 -17.49 -38.86
C ARG A 3 47.44 -16.63 -37.60
N ILE A 4 46.25 -16.66 -37.03
CA ILE A 4 45.91 -16.22 -35.67
C ILE A 4 45.65 -14.70 -35.55
N LEU A 5 44.53 -14.24 -36.11
CA LEU A 5 43.84 -13.05 -35.62
C LEU A 5 42.34 -13.16 -35.89
N ALA A 6 41.70 -14.24 -35.41
CA ALA A 6 40.26 -14.45 -35.62
C ALA A 6 39.62 -15.33 -34.53
N LEU A 7 40.07 -15.23 -33.27
CA LEU A 7 39.51 -16.02 -32.17
C LEU A 7 39.24 -15.16 -30.92
N CYS A 8 38.67 -13.97 -31.08
CA CYS A 8 38.15 -13.17 -29.96
C CYS A 8 36.70 -12.68 -30.17
N LEU A 9 36.02 -13.10 -31.25
CA LEU A 9 34.68 -12.59 -31.58
C LEU A 9 33.52 -13.54 -31.21
N LEU A 10 33.77 -14.60 -30.45
CA LEU A 10 32.73 -15.58 -30.05
C LEU A 10 32.31 -15.45 -28.59
N PHE A 11 32.66 -14.36 -27.90
CA PHE A 11 32.31 -14.14 -26.49
C PHE A 11 31.45 -12.89 -26.26
N SER A 12 30.66 -12.47 -27.25
CA SER A 12 29.48 -11.64 -26.96
C SER A 12 28.41 -12.58 -26.39
N ALA A 13 28.46 -12.73 -25.07
CA ALA A 13 27.38 -13.25 -24.27
C ALA A 13 26.08 -12.59 -24.70
N ALA A 14 25.23 -13.33 -25.41
CA ALA A 14 23.81 -13.05 -25.44
C ALA A 14 23.30 -13.34 -24.03
N SER A 15 23.45 -12.35 -23.14
CA SER A 15 22.66 -12.27 -21.92
C SER A 15 21.21 -12.09 -22.36
N LEU A 16 20.53 -13.21 -22.62
CA LEU A 16 19.10 -13.24 -22.70
C LEU A 16 18.61 -12.99 -21.27
N GLN A 17 18.45 -11.71 -20.91
CA GLN A 17 17.74 -11.34 -19.70
C GLN A 17 16.34 -11.89 -19.87
N ALA A 18 16.03 -12.98 -19.18
CA ALA A 18 14.67 -13.41 -18.98
C ALA A 18 13.98 -12.26 -18.25
N GLN A 19 13.27 -11.42 -19.00
CA GLN A 19 12.35 -10.45 -18.44
C GLN A 19 11.29 -11.32 -17.75
N GLU A 20 11.44 -11.54 -16.44
CA GLU A 20 10.36 -12.14 -15.65
C GLU A 20 9.13 -11.28 -15.89
N ALA A 21 8.15 -11.86 -16.57
CA ALA A 21 6.89 -11.21 -16.85
C ALA A 21 6.30 -10.83 -15.50
N VAL A 22 6.30 -9.53 -15.20
CA VAL A 22 5.65 -9.00 -14.01
C VAL A 22 4.19 -9.43 -14.11
N PRO A 23 3.66 -10.18 -13.13
CA PRO A 23 2.33 -10.75 -13.26
C PRO A 23 1.31 -9.63 -13.54
N GLU A 24 0.56 -9.77 -14.65
CA GLU A 24 -0.59 -8.93 -14.98
C GLU A 24 -1.71 -9.22 -13.98
N GLY A 25 -1.56 -8.70 -12.78
CA GLY A 25 -2.49 -8.89 -11.69
C GLY A 25 -2.45 -7.71 -10.73
N PRO A 26 -3.51 -7.50 -9.94
CA PRO A 26 -3.51 -6.47 -8.93
C PRO A 26 -2.42 -6.77 -7.89
N LEU A 27 -1.52 -5.81 -7.67
CA LEU A 27 -0.49 -5.90 -6.66
C LEU A 27 -1.01 -5.27 -5.36
N TYR A 28 -0.73 -5.93 -4.23
CA TYR A 28 -1.17 -5.48 -2.92
C TYR A 28 0.03 -5.22 -2.01
N TYR A 29 -0.02 -4.12 -1.26
CA TYR A 29 0.89 -3.83 -0.16
C TYR A 29 0.14 -3.91 1.17
N THR A 30 0.59 -4.77 2.08
CA THR A 30 0.05 -4.85 3.44
C THR A 30 0.79 -3.87 4.33
N ILE A 31 0.07 -2.96 4.98
CA ILE A 31 0.66 -2.05 5.96
C ILE A 31 0.96 -2.82 7.24
N GLU A 32 2.24 -3.02 7.51
CA GLU A 32 2.72 -3.68 8.73
C GLU A 32 3.41 -2.69 9.70
N PRO A 33 3.28 -2.91 11.03
CA PRO A 33 2.37 -3.86 11.68
C PRO A 33 0.90 -3.40 11.59
N ASP A 34 -0.06 -4.18 12.08
CA ASP A 34 -1.47 -3.74 12.17
C ASP A 34 -1.59 -2.35 12.83
N ILE A 35 -2.57 -1.56 12.40
CA ILE A 35 -2.89 -0.28 13.03
C ILE A 35 -3.72 -0.55 14.29
N ILE A 36 -3.25 -0.02 15.43
CA ILE A 36 -3.96 -0.08 16.70
C ILE A 36 -4.17 1.36 17.17
N THR A 37 -5.42 1.77 17.34
CA THR A 37 -5.77 3.11 17.79
C THR A 37 -7.06 3.10 18.60
N ASN A 38 -7.36 4.24 19.23
CA ASN A 38 -8.56 4.43 20.02
C ASN A 38 -9.70 4.97 19.16
N TYR A 39 -10.95 4.73 19.57
CA TYR A 39 -12.14 5.38 18.99
C TYR A 39 -12.99 6.01 20.10
N HIS A 40 -13.85 6.96 19.73
CA HIS A 40 -14.77 7.59 20.68
C HIS A 40 -15.93 6.63 21.02
N ASN A 41 -15.92 6.09 22.23
CA ASN A 41 -17.02 5.29 22.76
C ASN A 41 -18.04 6.20 23.45
N SER A 42 -19.31 5.78 23.45
CA SER A 42 -20.45 6.53 24.01
C SER A 42 -20.43 6.75 25.54
N GLY A 43 -19.33 6.41 26.23
CA GLY A 43 -19.13 6.54 27.68
C GLY A 43 -17.78 7.20 28.06
N GLN A 44 -17.31 6.98 29.30
CA GLN A 44 -16.05 7.56 29.81
C GLN A 44 -14.77 6.78 29.44
N THR A 45 -14.88 5.68 28.69
CA THR A 45 -13.76 4.78 28.39
C THR A 45 -13.44 4.78 26.91
N LEU A 46 -12.17 4.96 26.54
CA LEU A 46 -11.71 4.76 25.17
C LEU A 46 -11.90 3.30 24.75
N GLY A 47 -12.50 3.09 23.58
CA GLY A 47 -12.50 1.79 22.93
C GLY A 47 -11.27 1.63 22.04
N TYR A 48 -10.89 0.40 21.73
CA TYR A 48 -9.73 0.10 20.90
C TYR A 48 -10.14 -0.59 19.62
N ILE A 49 -9.46 -0.25 18.52
CA ILE A 49 -9.53 -1.02 17.28
C ILE A 49 -8.17 -1.55 16.89
N ARG A 50 -8.18 -2.70 16.21
CA ARG A 50 -7.03 -3.26 15.50
C ARG A 50 -7.44 -3.53 14.06
N VAL A 51 -6.75 -2.90 13.13
CA VAL A 51 -7.07 -2.92 11.71
C VAL A 51 -5.86 -3.37 10.90
N THR A 52 -6.06 -4.36 10.04
CA THR A 52 -5.11 -4.70 8.97
C THR A 52 -5.54 -3.96 7.71
N VAL A 53 -4.62 -3.20 7.11
CA VAL A 53 -4.87 -2.38 5.93
C VAL A 53 -4.04 -2.91 4.77
N ASP A 54 -4.71 -3.20 3.66
CA ASP A 54 -4.08 -3.59 2.40
C ASP A 54 -4.36 -2.54 1.33
N LEU A 55 -3.31 -2.14 0.61
CA LEU A 55 -3.35 -1.17 -0.47
C LEU A 55 -3.24 -1.90 -1.80
N MET A 56 -4.31 -1.90 -2.58
CA MET A 56 -4.27 -2.34 -3.98
C MET A 56 -3.63 -1.23 -4.82
N LEU A 57 -2.56 -1.55 -5.52
CA LEU A 57 -1.82 -0.59 -6.34
C LEU A 57 -2.36 -0.56 -7.78
N GLU A 58 -2.16 0.56 -8.46
CA GLU A 58 -2.51 0.71 -9.88
C GLU A 58 -1.70 -0.26 -10.76
N SER A 59 -0.42 -0.42 -10.44
CA SER A 59 0.51 -1.27 -11.18
C SER A 59 1.71 -1.65 -10.32
N ALA A 60 2.46 -2.67 -10.74
CA ALA A 60 3.55 -3.21 -9.95
C ALA A 60 4.74 -2.25 -9.75
N ASP A 61 4.97 -1.35 -10.70
CA ASP A 61 6.01 -0.31 -10.62
C ASP A 61 5.73 0.72 -9.52
N LYS A 62 4.52 0.76 -8.95
CA LYS A 62 4.17 1.67 -7.85
C LYS A 62 4.61 1.19 -6.48
N MET A 63 5.00 -0.09 -6.36
CA MET A 63 5.38 -0.67 -5.07
C MET A 63 6.49 0.10 -4.35
N PRO A 64 7.63 0.41 -5.00
CA PRO A 64 8.73 1.10 -4.30
C PRO A 64 8.34 2.50 -3.81
N LEU A 65 7.52 3.21 -4.59
CA LEU A 65 7.02 4.53 -4.22
C LEU A 65 6.13 4.45 -2.97
N VAL A 66 5.20 3.48 -2.93
CA VAL A 66 4.34 3.28 -1.75
C VAL A 66 5.15 2.85 -0.53
N GLU A 67 6.07 1.88 -0.68
CA GLU A 67 6.94 1.40 0.39
C GLU A 67 7.77 2.53 1.04
N GLN A 68 8.31 3.43 0.23
CA GLN A 68 9.11 4.56 0.72
C GLN A 68 8.29 5.54 1.58
N HIS A 69 6.98 5.65 1.35
CA HIS A 69 6.11 6.64 2.01
C HIS A 69 5.23 6.05 3.11
N ILE A 70 5.39 4.77 3.46
CA ILE A 70 4.57 4.10 4.49
C ILE A 70 4.49 4.85 5.81
N PRO A 71 5.55 5.47 6.35
CA PRO A 71 5.43 6.26 7.58
C PRO A 71 4.36 7.36 7.49
N LEU A 72 4.30 8.09 6.37
CA LEU A 72 3.31 9.13 6.10
C LEU A 72 1.90 8.55 5.95
N LEU A 73 1.76 7.48 5.17
CA LEU A 73 0.46 6.85 4.93
C LEU A 73 -0.11 6.25 6.22
N ARG A 74 0.75 5.63 7.03
CA ARG A 74 0.38 5.07 8.34
C ARG A 74 -0.09 6.16 9.29
N ASP A 75 0.61 7.30 9.37
CA ASP A 75 0.21 8.42 10.21
C ASP A 75 -1.17 8.98 9.83
N ALA A 76 -1.41 9.14 8.52
CA ALA A 76 -2.69 9.59 8.00
C ALA A 76 -3.85 8.63 8.34
N LEU A 77 -3.60 7.32 8.28
CA LEU A 77 -4.58 6.31 8.67
C LEU A 77 -4.80 6.24 10.18
N ASN A 78 -3.74 6.36 11.00
CA ASN A 78 -3.85 6.43 12.45
C ASN A 78 -4.79 7.57 12.87
N SER A 79 -4.57 8.76 12.29
CA SER A 79 -5.37 9.95 12.55
C SER A 79 -6.82 9.76 12.10
N LEU A 80 -7.02 9.28 10.86
CA LEU A 80 -8.37 9.03 10.31
C LEU A 80 -9.16 8.06 11.19
N LEU A 81 -8.53 6.98 11.63
CA LEU A 81 -9.15 5.96 12.46
C LEU A 81 -9.42 6.44 13.90
N ALA A 82 -8.56 7.33 14.44
CA ALA A 82 -8.75 7.92 15.77
C ALA A 82 -9.94 8.89 15.85
N GLU A 83 -10.34 9.47 14.71
CA GLU A 83 -11.48 10.39 14.62
C GLU A 83 -12.83 9.65 14.72
N GLN A 84 -12.87 8.34 14.51
CA GLN A 84 -14.13 7.59 14.37
C GLN A 84 -14.85 7.37 15.71
N ASP A 85 -16.18 7.26 15.64
CA ASP A 85 -17.03 6.89 16.77
C ASP A 85 -17.45 5.41 16.76
N GLN A 86 -18.08 4.97 17.87
CA GLN A 86 -18.53 3.58 18.03
C GLN A 86 -19.50 3.09 16.95
N GLN A 87 -20.37 3.96 16.42
CA GLN A 87 -21.35 3.58 15.40
C GLN A 87 -20.64 3.34 14.07
N GLU A 88 -19.70 4.22 13.70
CA GLU A 88 -18.86 4.10 12.52
C GLU A 88 -18.04 2.81 12.52
N ILE A 89 -17.42 2.50 13.66
CA ILE A 89 -16.61 1.29 13.85
C ILE A 89 -17.42 0.00 13.70
N ARG A 90 -18.70 -0.03 14.08
CA ARG A 90 -19.53 -1.25 14.05
C ARG A 90 -20.24 -1.51 12.72
N SER A 91 -20.51 -0.46 11.95
CA SER A 91 -21.28 -0.57 10.70
C SER A 91 -20.41 -0.96 9.51
N LEU A 92 -20.79 -2.03 8.79
CA LEU A 92 -20.08 -2.45 7.58
C LEU A 92 -20.08 -1.36 6.50
N ALA A 93 -21.23 -0.71 6.27
CA ALA A 93 -21.34 0.35 5.27
C ALA A 93 -20.46 1.57 5.62
N LEU A 94 -20.36 1.91 6.90
CA LEU A 94 -19.51 3.02 7.34
C LEU A 94 -18.02 2.66 7.23
N ARG A 95 -17.64 1.39 7.40
CA ARG A 95 -16.26 0.93 7.14
C ARG A 95 -15.87 1.04 5.66
N GLU A 96 -16.79 0.76 4.73
CA GLU A 96 -16.53 0.95 3.30
C GLU A 96 -16.35 2.43 2.96
N GLN A 97 -17.18 3.31 3.53
CA GLN A 97 -17.02 4.76 3.40
C GLN A 97 -15.69 5.24 4.01
N LEU A 98 -15.30 4.70 5.16
CA LEU A 98 -14.03 4.99 5.81
C LEU A 98 -12.84 4.55 4.95
N ALA A 99 -12.94 3.40 4.29
CA ALA A 99 -11.92 2.94 3.35
C ALA A 99 -11.80 3.88 2.13
N ALA A 100 -12.92 4.36 1.59
CA ALA A 100 -12.93 5.33 0.50
C ALA A 100 -12.33 6.69 0.93
N LYS A 101 -12.65 7.18 2.13
CA LYS A 101 -12.04 8.38 2.73
C LYS A 101 -10.52 8.20 2.90
N GLY A 102 -10.09 7.04 3.39
CA GLY A 102 -8.69 6.70 3.53
C GLY A 102 -7.96 6.67 2.20
N LEU A 103 -8.53 6.00 1.19
CA LEU A 103 -7.99 5.98 -0.18
C LEU A 103 -7.75 7.40 -0.71
N GLN A 104 -8.75 8.27 -0.60
CA GLN A 104 -8.63 9.65 -1.06
C GLN A 104 -7.51 10.38 -0.30
N ARG A 105 -7.52 10.33 1.04
CA ARG A 105 -6.49 10.99 1.86
C ARG A 105 -5.08 10.52 1.53
N LEU A 106 -4.88 9.21 1.32
CA LEU A 106 -3.57 8.66 0.98
C LEU A 106 -3.10 9.10 -0.41
N ASN A 107 -3.97 9.05 -1.42
CA ASN A 107 -3.62 9.51 -2.76
C ASN A 107 -3.38 11.02 -2.82
N ASP A 108 -4.14 11.83 -2.06
CA ASP A 108 -3.91 13.27 -1.97
C ASP A 108 -2.51 13.58 -1.39
N LEU A 109 -2.10 12.84 -0.35
CA LEU A 109 -0.76 12.95 0.23
C LEU A 109 0.34 12.52 -0.74
N LEU A 110 0.18 11.37 -1.41
CA LEU A 110 1.17 10.89 -2.37
C LEU A 110 1.24 11.80 -3.60
N LEU A 111 0.13 12.38 -4.04
CA LEU A 111 0.11 13.35 -5.12
C LEU A 111 0.93 14.59 -4.75
N ALA A 112 0.81 15.08 -3.52
CA ALA A 112 1.57 16.23 -3.04
C ALA A 112 3.08 15.95 -2.95
N GLU A 113 3.49 14.76 -2.50
CA GLU A 113 4.90 14.40 -2.31
C GLU A 113 5.58 13.92 -3.60
N THR A 114 4.84 13.24 -4.48
CA THR A 114 5.41 12.50 -5.62
C THR A 114 4.85 12.91 -6.97
N GLY A 115 3.69 13.58 -7.00
CA GLY A 115 2.96 13.88 -8.23
C GLY A 115 2.14 12.71 -8.78
N GLU A 116 2.03 11.60 -8.06
CA GLU A 116 1.32 10.39 -8.48
C GLU A 116 0.22 9.95 -7.50
N THR A 117 -0.81 9.27 -8.03
CA THR A 117 -1.86 8.60 -7.23
C THR A 117 -1.77 7.07 -7.42
N PRO A 118 -0.86 6.39 -6.71
CA PRO A 118 -0.51 5.00 -7.01
C PRO A 118 -1.48 3.96 -6.44
N ILE A 119 -2.38 4.36 -5.54
CA ILE A 119 -3.27 3.44 -4.83
C ILE A 119 -4.61 3.40 -5.56
N ARG A 120 -4.99 2.21 -6.04
CA ARG A 120 -6.29 1.95 -6.67
C ARG A 120 -7.40 1.77 -5.65
N ARG A 121 -7.11 1.05 -4.56
CA ARG A 121 -8.11 0.74 -3.52
C ARG A 121 -7.45 0.52 -2.17
N LEU A 122 -8.14 0.97 -1.11
CA LEU A 122 -7.81 0.63 0.26
C LEU A 122 -8.78 -0.45 0.75
N LEU A 123 -8.23 -1.48 1.40
CA LEU A 123 -8.97 -2.61 1.95
C LEU A 123 -8.72 -2.74 3.44
N PHE A 124 -9.78 -2.93 4.23
CA PHE A 124 -9.67 -3.41 5.60
C PHE A 124 -9.90 -4.92 5.60
N THR A 125 -8.84 -5.72 5.76
CA THR A 125 -8.92 -7.19 5.70
C THR A 125 -9.10 -7.83 7.07
N LYS A 126 -8.72 -7.12 8.14
CA LYS A 126 -9.13 -7.42 9.51
C LYS A 126 -9.59 -6.14 10.19
N PHE A 127 -10.70 -6.22 10.92
CA PHE A 127 -11.26 -5.08 11.65
C PHE A 127 -11.84 -5.57 12.97
N LEU A 128 -11.01 -5.52 14.02
CA LEU A 128 -11.36 -5.95 15.37
C LEU A 128 -11.58 -4.72 16.24
N TYR A 129 -12.59 -4.77 17.10
CA TYR A 129 -12.87 -3.73 18.09
C TYR A 129 -13.15 -4.34 19.46
N GLN A 130 -12.80 -3.62 20.52
CA GLN A 130 -13.10 -3.94 21.93
C GLN A 130 -13.87 -2.81 22.59
#